data_AF-A0A9E0P549-F1
#
_entry.id   AF-A0A9E0P549-F1
#
_cell.length_a   1.000
_cell.length_b   1.000
_cell.length_c   1.000
_cell.angle_alpha   90.00
_cell.angle_beta   90.00
_cell.angle_gamma   90.00
#
_symmetry.space_group_name_H-M   'P 1'
#
loop_
_entity.id
_entity.type
_entity.pdbx_description
1 polymer ?
#
loop_
_entity_poly.entity_id
_entity_poly.type
_entity_poly.pdbx_seq_one_letter_code
_entity_poly.pdbx_strand_id
1 'polypeptide(L)' 'MGMTDPIADMLTRIRNGNKARFKNVSVYMAQMNMNIAKVLKAAGYIHNYEAVKDESGRAMLK' A
#
# COMPACT_ATOMS: atom_id res chain seq x y z
N MET A 1 13.28 14.48 -1.49
CA MET A 1 13.46 13.08 -1.93
C MET A 1 12.46 12.84 -3.05
N GLY A 2 12.94 12.63 -4.28
CA GLY A 2 12.09 12.28 -5.41
C GLY A 2 11.56 10.86 -5.23
N MET A 3 10.26 10.66 -5.45
CA MET A 3 9.64 9.34 -5.42
C MET A 3 9.96 8.63 -6.74
N THR A 4 11.14 8.04 -6.82
CA THR A 4 11.61 7.32 -8.02
C THR A 4 10.93 5.96 -8.15
N ASP A 5 10.59 5.32 -7.02
CA ASP A 5 10.12 3.92 -7.00
C ASP A 5 8.85 3.72 -6.15
N PRO A 6 7.65 3.76 -6.77
CA PRO A 6 6.38 3.58 -6.05
C PRO A 6 6.20 2.19 -5.44
N ILE A 7 6.87 1.18 -5.98
CA ILE A 7 6.85 -0.20 -5.45
C ILE A 7 7.71 -0.27 -4.18
N ALA A 8 8.92 0.30 -4.21
CA ALA A 8 9.82 0.31 -3.07
C ALA A 8 9.22 1.11 -1.91
N ASP A 9 8.56 2.24 -2.21
CA ASP A 9 7.80 3.02 -1.21
C ASP A 9 6.68 2.18 -0.59
N MET A 10 5.86 1.49 -1.39
CA MET A 10 4.79 0.62 -0.90
C MET A 10 5.31 -0.46 0.06
N LEU A 11 6.32 -1.22 -0.34
CA LEU A 11 6.89 -2.29 0.48
C LEU A 11 7.53 -1.75 1.77
N THR A 12 8.20 -0.59 1.68
CA THR A 12 8.80 0.07 2.84
C THR A 12 7.74 0.51 3.83
N ARG A 13 6.62 1.07 3.35
CA ARG A 13 5.48 1.46 4.19
C ARG A 13 4.84 0.27 4.89
N ILE A 14 4.62 -0.83 4.17
CA ILE A 14 4.06 -2.08 4.76
C ILE A 14 4.99 -2.59 5.86
N ARG A 15 6.29 -2.70 5.58
CA ARG A 15 7.29 -3.15 6.56
C ARG A 15 7.32 -2.25 7.80
N ASN A 16 7.33 -0.93 7.59
CA ASN A 16 7.39 0.04 8.68
C ASN A 16 6.08 0.04 9.49
N GLY A 17 4.93 -0.08 8.83
CA GLY A 17 3.62 -0.19 9.48
C GLY A 17 3.51 -1.45 10.33
N ASN A 18 4.00 -2.58 9.84
CA ASN A 18 4.08 -3.82 10.62
C ASN A 18 5.01 -3.68 11.84
N LYS A 19 6.20 -3.07 11.66
CA LYS A 19 7.11 -2.77 12.79
C LYS A 19 6.46 -1.86 13.84
N ALA A 20 5.69 -0.87 13.41
CA ALA A 20 4.94 0.05 14.28
C ALA A 20 3.63 -0.55 14.84
N ARG A 21 3.29 -1.80 14.47
CA ARG A 21 2.04 -2.49 14.82
C ARG A 21 0.79 -1.73 14.40
N PHE A 22 0.86 -0.98 13.30
CA PHE A 22 -0.32 -0.37 12.70
C PHE A 22 -1.19 -1.45 12.05
N LYS A 23 -2.51 -1.34 12.24
CA LYS A 23 -3.48 -2.29 11.65
C LYS A 23 -3.59 -2.11 10.14
N ASN A 24 -3.51 -0.86 9.66
CA ASN A 24 -3.73 -0.51 8.25
C ASN A 24 -2.62 0.45 7.79
N VAL A 25 -2.28 0.44 6.50
CA VAL A 25 -1.22 1.27 5.91
C VAL A 25 -1.73 1.87 4.62
N SER A 26 -1.64 3.19 4.46
CA SER A 26 -1.99 3.87 3.22
C SER A 26 -0.78 4.01 2.30
N VAL A 27 -0.91 3.54 1.06
CA VAL A 27 0.08 3.65 0.00
C VAL A 27 -0.53 4.35 -1.22
N TYR A 28 0.31 4.96 -2.06
CA TYR A 28 -0.18 5.59 -3.29
C TYR A 28 -0.79 4.56 -4.24
N MET A 29 -1.92 4.91 -4.85
CA MET A 29 -2.57 4.04 -5.82
C MET A 29 -1.83 4.09 -7.16
N ALA A 30 -1.37 2.92 -7.60
CA ALA A 30 -0.84 2.66 -8.93
C ALA A 30 -1.36 1.30 -9.39
N GLN A 31 -1.49 1.09 -10.71
CA GLN A 31 -1.95 -0.21 -11.24
C GLN A 31 -1.04 -1.36 -10.80
N MET A 32 0.28 -1.13 -10.76
CA MET A 32 1.24 -2.11 -10.27
C MET A 32 1.02 -2.43 -8.79
N ASN A 33 0.83 -1.41 -7.94
CA ASN A 33 0.60 -1.58 -6.51
C ASN A 33 -0.70 -2.36 -6.23
N MET A 34 -1.72 -2.16 -7.06
CA MET A 34 -2.97 -2.92 -6.98
C MET A 34 -2.76 -4.41 -7.31
N ASN A 35 -1.97 -4.71 -8.34
CA ASN A 35 -1.63 -6.09 -8.69
C ASN A 35 -0.80 -6.75 -7.59
N ILE A 36 0.15 -6.02 -6.99
CA ILE A 36 0.95 -6.51 -5.86
C ILE A 36 0.06 -6.80 -4.65
N ALA A 37 -0.85 -5.90 -4.29
CA ALA A 37 -1.81 -6.12 -3.19
C ALA A 37 -2.69 -7.36 -3.44
N LYS A 38 -3.12 -7.58 -4.69
CA LYS A 38 -3.87 -8.78 -5.07
C LYS A 38 -3.07 -10.06 -4.84
N VAL A 39 -1.79 -10.09 -5.22
CA VAL A 39 -0.90 -11.24 -5.00
C VAL A 39 -0.64 -11.44 -3.50
N LEU A 40 -0.38 -10.37 -2.76
CA LEU A 40 -0.17 -10.43 -1.31
C LEU A 40 -1.41 -10.98 -0.58
N LYS A 41 -2.61 -10.61 -1.03
CA LYS A 41 -3.87 -11.16 -0.51
C LYS A 41 -4.01 -12.64 -0.85
N ALA A 42 -3.75 -13.02 -2.10
CA ALA A 42 -3.83 -14.41 -2.54
C ALA A 42 -2.83 -15.33 -1.79
N ALA A 43 -1.65 -14.81 -1.44
CA ALA A 43 -0.65 -15.52 -0.65
C ALA A 43 -0.91 -15.46 0.87
N GLY A 44 -1.96 -14.76 1.32
CA GLY A 44 -2.35 -14.68 2.74
C GLY A 44 -1.52 -13.72 3.60
N TYR A 45 -0.71 -12.83 3.01
CA TYR A 45 0.10 -11.86 3.75
C TYR A 45 -0.70 -10.64 4.22
N ILE A 46 -1.78 -10.28 3.53
CA ILE A 46 -2.68 -9.19 3.91
C ILE A 46 -4.13 -9.70 3.96
N HIS A 47 -4.92 -9.17 4.89
CA HIS A 47 -6.32 -9.57 5.04
C HIS A 47 -7.20 -9.01 3.92
N ASN A 48 -7.11 -7.70 3.69
CA ASN A 48 -7.86 -7.02 2.65
C ASN A 48 -7.10 -5.79 2.16
N TYR A 49 -7.54 -5.23 1.03
CA TYR A 49 -7.10 -3.93 0.55
C TYR A 49 -8.30 -3.18 -0.04
N GLU A 50 -8.32 -1.86 0.13
CA GLU A 50 -9.39 -0.98 -0.34
C GLU A 50 -8.79 0.22 -1.07
N ALA A 51 -9.39 0.61 -2.19
CA ALA A 51 -9.04 1.85 -2.87
C ALA A 51 -9.83 3.00 -2.25
N VAL A 52 -9.14 3.88 -1.53
CA VAL A 52 -9.71 5.05 -0.86
C VAL A 52 -9.20 6.34 -1.51
N LYS A 53 -10.02 7.39 -1.53
CA LYS A 53 -9.55 8.73 -1.89
C LYS A 53 -9.15 9.47 -0.62
N ASP A 54 -7.94 10.01 -0.63
CA ASP A 54 -7.43 10.86 0.44
C ASP A 54 -8.11 12.24 0.40
N GLU A 55 -8.03 13.02 1.49
CA GLU A 55 -8.65 14.36 1.59
C GLU A 55 -8.14 15.33 0.50
N SER A 56 -6.95 15.09 -0.03
CA SER A 56 -6.40 15.83 -1.18
C SER A 56 -6.87 15.32 -2.57
N GLY A 57 -7.87 14.42 -2.61
CA GLY A 57 -8.42 13.84 -3.84
C GLY A 57 -7.52 12.79 -4.52
N ARG A 58 -6.38 12.44 -3.90
CA ARG A 58 -5.45 11.44 -4.43
C ARG A 58 -5.93 10.04 -4.14
N ALA A 59 -5.87 9.17 -5.14
CA ALA A 59 -6.20 7.77 -4.95
C ALA A 59 -5.09 7.07 -4.12
N MET A 60 -5.51 6.41 -3.04
CA MET A 60 -4.67 5.63 -2.15
C MET A 60 -5.22 4.21 -2.01
N LEU A 61 -4.33 3.28 -1.70
CA LEU A 61 -4.67 1.91 -1.38
C LEU A 61 -4.40 1.70 0.11
N LYS A 62 -5.40 1.21 0.85
CA LYS A 62 -5.40 1.05 2.30
C LYS A 62 -5.65 -0.40 2.69
#